data_AF-F4RL73-F1
#
_entry.id   AF-F4RL73-F1
#
_cell.length_a   1.000
_cell.length_b   1.000
_cell.length_c   1.000
_cell.angle_alpha   90.00
_cell.angle_beta   90.00
_cell.angle_gamma   90.00
#
_symmetry.space_group_name_H-M   'P 1'
#
loop_
_entity.id
_entity.type
_entity.pdbx_description
1 polymer ?
#
loop_
_entity_poly.entity_id
_entity_poly.type
_entity_poly.pdbx_seq_one_letter_code
_entity_poly.pdbx_strand_id
1 'polypeptide(L)'
;MLRILPIISVLVFSLFTHGIKVSAKFSFTMWMDQVVKCGCNEGYELGNSWAYCSSGYPSTQHCKCEKSSCKSPADPKLVKMSGCQHNGPKGPEGGVSTQDCSTYSFDQTHWHYICHNPGGYTYICPADQPNFANTYITCHHCWYYN
;
A
#
# COMPACT_ATOMS: atom_id res chain seq x y z
N MET A 1 72.33 -4.45 -6.52
CA MET A 1 71.11 -4.89 -5.82
C MET A 1 69.95 -4.00 -6.26
N LEU A 2 69.16 -4.39 -7.28
CA LEU A 2 67.87 -3.75 -7.64
C LEU A 2 67.17 -4.56 -8.77
N ARG A 3 66.91 -5.86 -8.56
CA ARG A 3 66.29 -6.72 -9.59
C ARG A 3 65.01 -7.45 -9.15
N ILE A 4 64.51 -7.18 -7.95
CA ILE A 4 63.36 -7.90 -7.36
C ILE A 4 62.06 -7.08 -7.41
N LEU A 5 62.14 -5.77 -7.65
CA LEU A 5 60.99 -4.86 -7.68
C LEU A 5 59.97 -5.09 -8.81
N PRO A 6 60.32 -5.54 -10.04
CA PRO A 6 59.30 -5.64 -11.10
C PRO A 6 58.37 -6.84 -10.93
N ILE A 7 58.78 -7.89 -10.20
CA ILE A 7 57.98 -9.12 -10.02
C ILE A 7 56.81 -8.87 -9.06
N ILE A 8 57.02 -8.08 -8.02
CA ILE A 8 55.97 -7.74 -7.05
C ILE A 8 54.92 -6.81 -7.68
N SER A 9 55.32 -5.89 -8.57
CA SER A 9 54.36 -5.00 -9.25
C SER A 9 53.40 -5.74 -10.20
N VAL A 10 53.86 -6.80 -10.88
CA VAL A 10 53.01 -7.60 -11.77
C VAL A 10 52.03 -8.47 -10.99
N LEU A 11 52.43 -8.98 -9.82
CA LEU A 11 51.55 -9.76 -8.94
C LEU A 11 50.41 -8.92 -8.35
N VAL A 12 50.66 -7.66 -7.97
CA VAL A 12 49.60 -6.79 -7.44
C VAL A 12 48.59 -6.39 -8.54
N PHE A 13 49.04 -6.16 -9.77
CA PHE A 13 48.15 -5.85 -10.90
C PHE A 13 47.28 -7.05 -11.35
N SER A 14 47.78 -8.28 -11.20
CA SER A 14 47.00 -9.48 -11.56
C SER A 14 45.90 -9.81 -10.53
N LEU A 15 46.08 -9.43 -9.26
CA LEU A 15 45.01 -9.49 -8.24
C LEU A 15 43.90 -8.45 -8.47
N PHE A 16 44.23 -7.28 -9.05
CA PHE A 16 43.22 -6.25 -9.38
C PHE A 16 42.30 -6.63 -10.55
N THR A 17 42.77 -7.43 -11.51
CA THR A 17 41.96 -7.84 -12.68
C THR A 17 41.06 -9.04 -12.43
N HIS A 18 41.33 -9.82 -11.37
CA HIS A 18 40.50 -10.99 -11.01
C HIS A 18 39.45 -10.67 -9.93
N GLY A 19 39.52 -9.50 -9.28
CA GLY A 19 38.64 -9.10 -8.17
C GLY A 19 37.43 -8.24 -8.54
N ILE A 20 37.29 -7.78 -9.78
CA ILE A 20 36.16 -6.93 -10.18
C ILE A 20 35.49 -7.49 -11.44
N LYS A 21 34.98 -8.72 -11.33
CA LYS A 21 33.72 -9.06 -12.00
C LYS A 21 32.56 -8.58 -11.12
N VAL A 22 32.54 -7.29 -10.80
CA VAL A 22 31.26 -6.66 -10.47
C VAL A 22 30.51 -6.69 -11.78
N SER A 23 29.63 -7.68 -11.88
CA SER A 23 28.60 -7.73 -12.88
C SER A 23 27.80 -6.45 -12.75
N ALA A 24 28.23 -5.40 -13.46
CA ALA A 24 27.42 -4.27 -13.81
C ALA A 24 26.37 -4.74 -14.84
N LYS A 25 25.54 -5.70 -14.44
CA LYS A 25 24.14 -5.72 -14.86
C LYS A 25 23.44 -4.69 -13.99
N PHE A 26 23.83 -3.42 -14.15
CA PHE A 26 22.95 -2.32 -13.82
C PHE A 26 21.91 -2.28 -14.94
N SER A 27 21.00 -3.26 -14.92
CA SER A 27 19.88 -3.32 -15.84
C SER A 27 18.88 -2.29 -15.35
N PHE A 28 18.96 -1.12 -15.98
CA PHE A 28 18.07 0.01 -15.82
C PHE A 28 16.69 -0.33 -16.42
N THR A 29 15.98 -1.27 -15.82
CA THR A 29 14.58 -1.64 -16.14
C THR A 29 13.94 -2.29 -14.93
N MET A 30 13.74 -1.51 -13.85
CA MET A 30 12.94 -1.94 -12.70
C MET A 30 11.71 -1.04 -12.56
N TRP A 31 11.02 -0.85 -13.68
CA TRP A 31 9.73 -0.19 -13.76
C TRP A 31 8.93 -1.00 -14.77
N MET A 32 7.73 -1.40 -14.38
CA MET A 32 6.83 -2.35 -15.07
C MET A 32 6.98 -3.80 -14.56
N ASP A 33 5.90 -4.29 -13.97
CA ASP A 33 5.58 -5.69 -13.62
C ASP A 33 6.01 -6.26 -12.27
N GLN A 34 6.32 -5.45 -11.26
CA GLN A 34 6.15 -5.95 -9.88
C GLN A 34 4.69 -5.84 -9.47
N VAL A 35 3.97 -6.95 -9.70
CA VAL A 35 2.68 -7.20 -9.07
C VAL A 35 2.89 -7.18 -7.55
N VAL A 36 2.53 -6.07 -6.91
CA VAL A 36 2.62 -5.93 -5.45
C VAL A 36 1.29 -6.27 -4.78
N LYS A 37 1.38 -6.71 -3.53
CA LYS A 37 0.24 -6.84 -2.62
C LYS A 37 0.12 -5.54 -1.84
N CYS A 38 -1.05 -4.91 -1.86
CA CYS A 38 -1.28 -3.63 -1.18
C CYS A 38 -2.39 -3.79 -0.14
N GLY A 39 -2.09 -3.42 1.11
CA GLY A 39 -3.07 -3.39 2.21
C GLY A 39 -3.66 -1.99 2.33
N CYS A 40 -4.96 -1.85 2.11
CA CYS A 40 -5.62 -0.55 1.99
C CYS A 40 -5.99 0.01 3.36
N ASN A 41 -5.04 0.12 4.29
CA ASN A 41 -5.38 0.51 5.66
C ASN A 41 -5.70 2.00 5.81
N GLU A 42 -5.21 2.87 4.93
CA GLU A 42 -5.53 4.31 4.96
C GLU A 42 -6.67 4.69 4.02
N GLY A 43 -6.91 3.92 2.96
CA GLY A 43 -8.03 4.25 2.09
C GLY A 43 -8.23 3.26 0.97
N TYR A 44 -9.47 3.18 0.50
CA TYR A 44 -9.88 2.35 -0.60
C TYR A 44 -10.97 3.03 -1.42
N GLU A 45 -10.82 3.03 -2.74
CA GLU A 45 -11.80 3.55 -3.67
C GLU A 45 -12.00 2.58 -4.85
N LEU A 46 -13.26 2.35 -5.19
CA LEU A 46 -13.65 1.46 -6.27
C LEU A 46 -13.97 2.27 -7.53
N GLY A 47 -13.06 2.28 -8.51
CA GLY A 47 -13.30 2.85 -9.83
C GLY A 47 -14.08 1.91 -10.76
N ASN A 48 -14.24 2.38 -12.01
CA ASN A 48 -14.89 1.61 -13.07
C ASN A 48 -14.11 0.34 -13.41
N SER A 49 -12.83 0.48 -13.76
CA SER A 49 -11.95 -0.64 -14.18
C SER A 49 -10.86 -0.99 -13.17
N TRP A 50 -10.63 -0.14 -12.18
CA TRP A 50 -9.51 -0.23 -11.23
C TRP A 50 -9.99 0.02 -9.81
N ALA A 51 -9.26 -0.51 -8.85
CA ALA A 51 -9.36 -0.12 -7.45
C ALA A 51 -8.14 0.70 -7.05
N TYR A 52 -8.34 1.72 -6.22
CA TYR A 52 -7.32 2.59 -5.70
C TYR A 52 -7.20 2.35 -4.19
N CYS A 53 -5.97 2.21 -3.72
CA CYS A 53 -5.66 1.72 -2.39
C CYS A 53 -4.54 2.56 -1.78
N SER A 54 -4.72 3.01 -0.56
CA SER A 54 -3.74 3.78 0.20
C SER A 54 -3.28 2.97 1.42
N SER A 55 -1.97 2.77 1.54
CA SER A 55 -1.32 2.00 2.60
C SER A 55 -0.42 2.91 3.43
N GLY A 56 -0.62 2.98 4.75
CA GLY A 56 0.06 3.94 5.63
C GLY A 56 1.41 3.51 6.21
N TYR A 57 1.89 2.29 5.95
CA TYR A 57 3.13 1.77 6.54
C TYR A 57 4.02 1.10 5.49
N PRO A 58 5.34 1.38 5.45
CA PRO A 58 6.12 2.31 6.29
C PRO A 58 6.05 3.79 5.86
N SER A 59 5.34 4.08 4.78
CA SER A 59 5.03 5.42 4.27
C SER A 59 3.71 5.31 3.52
N THR A 60 2.94 6.40 3.40
CA THR A 60 1.73 6.41 2.58
C THR A 60 2.09 6.05 1.15
N GLN A 61 1.66 4.86 0.72
CA GLN A 61 1.83 4.33 -0.62
C GLN A 61 0.46 4.26 -1.29
N HIS A 62 0.39 4.75 -2.52
CA HIS A 62 -0.81 4.65 -3.34
C HIS A 62 -0.62 3.55 -4.38
N CYS A 63 -1.58 2.62 -4.42
CA CYS A 63 -1.59 1.46 -5.27
C CYS A 63 -2.83 1.45 -6.15
N LYS A 64 -2.63 1.24 -7.45
CA LYS A 64 -3.71 1.00 -8.41
C LYS A 64 -3.74 -0.49 -8.70
N CYS A 65 -4.88 -1.12 -8.49
CA CYS A 65 -5.03 -2.57 -8.52
C CYS A 65 -6.15 -2.99 -9.45
N GLU A 66 -6.04 -4.18 -10.05
CA GLU A 66 -7.16 -4.80 -10.74
C GLU A 66 -8.35 -4.95 -9.78
N LYS A 67 -9.54 -4.53 -10.19
CA LYS A 67 -10.71 -4.53 -9.29
C LYS A 67 -11.04 -5.92 -8.73
N SER A 68 -10.81 -6.97 -9.51
CA SER A 68 -11.06 -8.38 -9.15
C SER A 68 -10.05 -8.97 -8.17
N SER A 69 -8.89 -8.32 -7.99
CA SER A 69 -7.82 -8.82 -7.13
C SER A 69 -7.95 -8.34 -5.68
N CYS A 70 -8.84 -7.39 -5.42
CA CYS A 70 -9.14 -6.85 -4.11
C CYS A 70 -10.14 -7.72 -3.36
N LYS A 71 -9.82 -8.05 -2.10
CA LYS A 71 -10.68 -8.83 -1.22
C LYS A 71 -10.63 -8.26 0.20
N SER A 72 -11.77 -8.17 0.87
CA SER A 72 -11.81 -8.03 2.33
C SER A 72 -12.02 -9.41 2.99
N PRO A 73 -11.66 -9.58 4.27
CA PRO A 73 -11.81 -10.85 4.98
C PRO A 73 -13.27 -11.29 5.17
N ALA A 74 -14.22 -10.35 5.15
CA ALA A 74 -15.64 -10.61 5.39
C ALA A 74 -16.48 -10.54 4.11
N ASP A 75 -16.15 -9.63 3.20
CA ASP A 75 -16.85 -9.43 1.92
C ASP A 75 -15.82 -8.95 0.87
N PRO A 76 -15.78 -9.51 -0.35
CA PRO A 76 -14.80 -9.09 -1.34
C PRO A 76 -14.78 -7.57 -1.65
N LYS A 77 -15.84 -6.81 -1.35
CA LYS A 77 -15.97 -5.40 -1.76
C LYS A 77 -16.31 -4.41 -0.64
N LEU A 78 -16.62 -4.89 0.56
CA LEU A 78 -17.06 -4.05 1.66
C LEU A 78 -16.15 -4.22 2.87
N VAL A 79 -15.89 -3.09 3.54
CA VAL A 79 -15.19 -3.04 4.82
C VAL A 79 -16.19 -2.70 5.90
N LYS A 80 -16.34 -3.59 6.86
CA LYS A 80 -17.20 -3.37 8.00
C LYS A 80 -16.49 -2.49 9.03
N MET A 81 -17.05 -1.33 9.33
CA MET A 81 -16.56 -0.41 10.35
C MET A 81 -17.62 -0.20 11.42
N SER A 82 -17.28 -0.46 12.69
CA SER A 82 -18.15 -0.16 13.83
C SER A 82 -18.00 1.27 14.34
N GLY A 83 -18.88 1.72 15.24
CA GLY A 83 -18.67 3.00 15.93
C GLY A 83 -18.96 4.24 15.07
N CYS A 84 -19.49 4.07 13.87
CA CYS A 84 -19.64 5.11 12.87
C CYS A 84 -20.83 6.03 13.16
N GLN A 85 -20.63 7.32 12.96
CA GLN A 85 -21.65 8.37 13.08
C GLN A 85 -21.94 8.98 11.71
N HIS A 86 -23.22 9.20 11.39
CA HIS A 86 -23.62 9.78 10.11
C HIS A 86 -23.12 11.23 9.98
N ASN A 87 -22.43 11.54 8.88
CA ASN A 87 -21.90 12.86 8.55
C ASN A 87 -22.90 13.67 7.72
N GLY A 88 -24.04 14.00 8.33
CA GLY A 88 -25.12 14.73 7.67
C GLY A 88 -26.07 15.38 8.67
N PRO A 89 -27.19 15.98 8.21
CA PRO A 89 -28.20 16.53 9.10
C PRO A 89 -28.62 15.47 10.12
N LYS A 90 -28.70 15.85 11.40
CA LYS A 90 -29.15 14.96 12.48
C LYS A 90 -30.61 14.57 12.25
N GLY A 91 -30.83 13.52 11.46
CA GLY A 91 -32.10 12.81 11.37
C GLY A 91 -32.27 11.82 12.53
N PRO A 92 -33.31 10.97 12.49
CA PRO A 92 -33.50 9.89 13.47
C PRO A 92 -32.34 8.86 13.49
N GLU A 93 -31.45 8.91 12.50
CA GLU A 93 -30.25 8.09 12.35
C GLU A 93 -29.01 8.65 13.09
N GLY A 94 -29.18 9.69 13.92
CA GLY A 94 -28.10 10.38 14.66
C GLY A 94 -27.46 9.57 15.80
N GLY A 95 -27.20 8.27 15.57
CA GLY A 95 -26.62 7.34 16.53
C GLY A 95 -25.35 6.67 16.01
N VAL A 96 -24.67 5.99 16.92
CA VAL A 96 -23.52 5.14 16.61
C VAL A 96 -24.01 3.86 15.93
N SER A 97 -23.41 3.50 14.81
CA SER A 97 -23.83 2.36 13.99
C SER A 97 -22.63 1.58 13.45
N THR A 98 -22.89 0.40 12.92
CA THR A 98 -21.90 -0.35 12.14
C THR A 98 -22.24 -0.18 10.66
N GLN A 99 -21.24 0.19 9.86
CA GLN A 99 -21.39 0.51 8.46
C GLN A 99 -20.59 -0.44 7.59
N ASP A 100 -21.14 -0.80 6.45
CA ASP A 100 -20.44 -1.52 5.39
C ASP A 100 -19.97 -0.49 4.36
N CYS A 101 -18.68 -0.20 4.39
CA CYS A 101 -18.03 0.84 3.60
C CYS A 101 -17.60 0.28 2.24
N SER A 102 -18.11 0.85 1.16
CA SER A 102 -17.66 0.57 -0.20
C SER A 102 -16.41 1.37 -0.57
N THR A 103 -16.25 2.55 0.01
CA THR A 103 -15.03 3.34 -0.06
C THR A 103 -14.76 3.97 1.30
N TYR A 104 -13.50 4.22 1.60
CA TYR A 104 -13.11 4.89 2.83
C TYR A 104 -11.77 5.61 2.69
N SER A 105 -11.55 6.60 3.53
CA SER A 105 -10.30 7.34 3.64
C SER A 105 -10.00 7.71 5.08
N PHE A 106 -8.74 7.66 5.47
CA PHE A 106 -8.28 8.04 6.78
C PHE A 106 -7.98 9.53 6.83
N ASP A 107 -8.66 10.24 7.73
CA ASP A 107 -8.33 11.62 8.05
C ASP A 107 -7.26 11.63 9.16
N GLN A 108 -6.01 11.85 8.76
CA GLN A 108 -4.88 11.92 9.69
C GLN A 108 -4.98 13.12 10.65
N THR A 109 -5.70 14.19 10.28
CA THR A 109 -5.85 15.40 11.10
C THR A 109 -6.77 15.16 12.28
N HIS A 110 -7.90 14.50 12.02
CA HIS A 110 -8.94 14.23 13.03
C HIS A 110 -8.87 12.80 13.59
N TRP A 111 -7.96 11.98 13.09
CA TRP A 111 -7.72 10.60 13.49
C TRP A 111 -8.99 9.73 13.44
N HIS A 112 -9.66 9.74 12.27
CA HIS A 112 -10.85 8.93 12.02
C HIS A 112 -10.92 8.45 10.56
N TYR A 113 -11.78 7.48 10.29
CA TYR A 113 -12.11 7.07 8.93
C TYR A 113 -13.37 7.78 8.45
N ILE A 114 -13.32 8.28 7.23
CA ILE A 114 -14.48 8.69 6.46
C ILE A 114 -14.89 7.47 5.64
N CYS A 115 -16.09 6.97 5.89
CA CYS A 115 -16.68 5.81 5.24
C CYS A 115 -17.82 6.25 4.34
N HIS A 116 -17.85 5.77 3.09
CA HIS A 116 -19.02 5.89 2.23
C HIS A 116 -19.64 4.52 2.01
N ASN A 117 -20.93 4.42 2.34
CA ASN A 117 -21.69 3.20 2.12
C ASN A 117 -22.23 3.14 0.68
N PRO A 118 -22.67 1.97 0.20
CA PRO A 118 -23.30 1.83 -1.12
C PRO A 118 -24.57 2.67 -1.30
N GLY A 119 -25.21 3.10 -0.21
CA GLY A 119 -26.38 3.98 -0.22
C GLY A 119 -26.06 5.46 -0.50
N GLY A 120 -24.78 5.82 -0.60
CA GLY A 120 -24.32 7.19 -0.85
C GLY A 120 -24.22 8.06 0.41
N TYR A 121 -24.37 7.47 1.59
CA TYR A 121 -24.22 8.17 2.87
C TYR A 121 -22.77 8.14 3.33
N THR A 122 -22.37 9.22 3.98
CA THR A 122 -21.03 9.39 4.55
C THR A 122 -21.10 9.23 6.06
N TYR A 123 -20.16 8.49 6.63
CA TYR A 123 -20.04 8.29 8.07
C TYR A 123 -18.61 8.58 8.53
N ILE A 124 -18.49 9.05 9.76
CA ILE A 124 -17.23 9.23 10.48
C ILE A 124 -17.08 8.06 11.45
N CYS A 125 -16.06 7.26 11.27
CA CYS A 125 -15.79 6.06 12.04
C CYS A 125 -14.50 6.20 12.86
N PRO A 126 -14.46 5.72 14.11
CA PRO A 126 -13.27 5.76 14.95
C PRO A 126 -12.08 5.00 14.34
N ALA A 127 -10.87 5.51 14.56
CA ALA A 127 -9.63 4.92 14.04
C ALA A 127 -9.13 3.72 14.84
N ASP A 128 -9.51 3.62 16.11
CA ASP A 128 -9.06 2.64 17.09
C ASP A 128 -9.79 1.29 16.98
N GLN A 129 -10.14 0.86 15.77
CA GLN A 129 -10.77 -0.44 15.58
C GLN A 129 -9.73 -1.53 15.92
N PRO A 130 -10.00 -2.41 16.90
CA PRO A 130 -9.00 -3.30 17.48
C PRO A 130 -8.53 -4.44 16.56
N ASN A 131 -8.85 -4.41 15.26
CA ASN A 131 -8.52 -5.48 14.33
C ASN A 131 -8.29 -4.97 12.90
N PHE A 132 -7.30 -4.08 12.71
CA PHE A 132 -6.89 -3.65 11.38
C PHE A 132 -6.59 -4.82 10.45
N ALA A 133 -5.86 -5.84 10.92
CA ALA A 133 -5.49 -7.01 10.11
C ALA A 133 -6.68 -7.74 9.44
N ASN A 134 -7.89 -7.62 10.02
CA ASN A 134 -9.09 -8.30 9.53
C ASN A 134 -10.15 -7.37 8.92
N THR A 135 -9.86 -6.07 8.83
CA THR A 135 -10.87 -5.07 8.41
C THR A 135 -10.52 -4.32 7.15
N TYR A 136 -9.25 -4.20 6.75
CA TYR A 136 -8.92 -3.52 5.49
C TYR A 136 -9.00 -4.43 4.27
N ILE A 137 -9.29 -3.83 3.12
CA ILE A 137 -9.19 -4.53 1.83
C ILE A 137 -7.73 -4.78 1.51
N THR A 138 -7.44 -6.00 1.08
CA THR A 138 -6.13 -6.35 0.53
C THR A 138 -6.27 -6.62 -0.95
N CYS A 139 -5.47 -5.91 -1.75
CA CYS A 139 -5.45 -6.08 -3.20
C CYS A 139 -4.16 -6.77 -3.63
N HIS A 140 -4.30 -7.65 -4.63
CA HIS A 140 -3.20 -8.23 -5.37
C HIS A 140 -3.08 -7.55 -6.75
N HIS A 141 -2.09 -7.87 -7.58
CA HIS A 141 -2.02 -7.32 -8.96
C HIS A 141 -2.11 -5.78 -8.96
N CYS A 142 -1.28 -5.17 -8.12
CA CYS A 142 -1.23 -3.72 -7.97
C CYS A 142 0.06 -3.16 -8.57
N TRP A 143 -0.02 -1.90 -8.97
CA TRP A 143 1.12 -1.07 -9.34
C TRP A 143 1.08 0.20 -8.49
N TYR A 144 2.25 0.65 -8.04
CA TYR A 144 2.35 1.95 -7.39
C TYR A 144 1.99 3.07 -8.36
N TYR A 145 1.29 4.09 -7.87
CA TYR A 145 1.03 5.32 -8.60
C TYR A 145 1.32 6.53 -7.70
N ASN A 146 1.60 7.66 -8.33
CA ASN A 146 1.80 8.96 -7.67
C ASN A 146 0.54 9.80 -7.81
#